data_AF-A0A7K2NS70-F1
#
_entry.id   AF-A0A7K2NS70-F1
#
_cell.length_a   1.000
_cell.length_b   1.000
_cell.length_c   1.000
_cell.angle_alpha   90.00
_cell.angle_beta   90.00
_cell.angle_gamma   90.00
#
_symmetry.space_group_name_H-M   'P 1'
#
loop_
_entity.id
_entity.type
_entity.pdbx_description
1 polymer ?
#
loop_
_entity_poly.entity_id
_entity_poly.type
_entity_poly.pdbx_seq_one_letter_code
_entity_poly.pdbx_strand_id
1 'polypeptide(L)' 'MTTTTVTRSAARVVDAVKVYGGGDTAVRALDGVSVDFPAGRFTAIMGPSGSGKST' A
#
# COMPACT_ATOMS: atom_id res chain seq x y z
N MET A 1 33.78 7.35 5.60
CA MET A 1 32.60 8.17 5.99
C MET A 1 31.48 7.80 5.03
N THR A 2 30.55 6.95 5.46
CA THR A 2 29.50 6.43 4.58
C THR A 2 28.27 7.30 4.73
N THR A 3 27.95 8.08 3.70
CA THR A 3 26.75 8.93 3.71
C THR A 3 25.53 8.05 3.45
N THR A 4 24.69 7.85 4.46
CA THR A 4 23.41 7.19 4.28
C THR A 4 22.45 8.17 3.60
N THR A 5 22.21 7.97 2.30
CA THR A 5 21.17 8.71 1.59
C THR A 5 19.81 8.27 2.11
N VAL A 6 19.11 9.14 2.83
CA VAL A 6 17.73 8.91 3.24
C VAL A 6 16.85 9.09 2.01
N THR A 7 16.31 8.00 1.48
CA THR A 7 15.31 8.06 0.42
C THR A 7 14.04 8.70 0.98
N ARG A 8 13.69 9.88 0.49
CA ARG A 8 12.45 10.57 0.85
C ARG A 8 11.26 9.82 0.24
N SER A 9 10.28 9.43 1.06
CA SER A 9 9.00 8.91 0.60
C SER A 9 8.14 10.03 0.00
N ALA A 10 7.50 9.76 -1.14
CA ALA A 10 6.42 10.60 -1.69
C ALA A 10 5.06 10.27 -1.05
N ALA A 11 4.82 9.00 -0.76
CA ALA A 11 3.64 8.53 -0.06
C ALA A 11 4.00 7.30 0.78
N ARG A 12 3.37 7.17 1.95
CA ARG A 12 3.55 6.02 2.84
C ARG A 12 2.24 5.73 3.54
N VAL A 13 1.96 4.43 3.70
CA VAL A 13 0.90 3.94 4.57
C VAL A 13 1.46 2.86 5.47
N VAL A 14 0.93 2.80 6.69
CA VAL A 14 1.31 1.80 7.70
C VAL A 14 0.04 1.10 8.14
N ASP A 15 0.08 -0.23 8.07
CA ASP A 15 -0.95 -1.15 8.53
C ASP A 15 -2.36 -0.81 8.02
N ALA A 16 -2.46 -0.48 6.74
CA ALA A 16 -3.71 -0.13 6.09
C ALA A 16 -4.70 -1.30 6.14
N VAL A 17 -5.87 -1.04 6.72
CA VAL A 17 -7.01 -1.96 6.69
C VAL A 17 -8.17 -1.26 6.01
N LYS A 18 -8.78 -1.95 5.04
CA LYS A 18 -10.01 -1.49 4.40
C LYS A 18 -10.97 -2.65 4.24
N VAL A 19 -12.16 -2.47 4.79
CA VAL A 19 -13.27 -3.42 4.66
C VAL A 19 -14.41 -2.75 3.88
N TYR A 20 -14.94 -3.46 2.89
CA TYR A 20 -16.16 -3.08 2.18
C TYR A 20 -17.30 -4.00 2.61
N GLY A 21 -18.53 -3.47 2.62
CA GLY A 21 -19.71 -4.20 3.06
C GLY A 21 -19.79 -4.38 4.58
N GLY A 22 -20.60 -5.35 5.02
CA GLY A 22 -20.82 -5.65 6.43
C GLY A 22 -21.40 -7.05 6.65
N GLY A 23 -21.38 -7.51 7.90
CA GLY A 23 -21.84 -8.84 8.30
C GLY A 23 -21.11 -9.95 7.54
N ASP A 24 -21.84 -10.99 7.16
CA ASP A 24 -21.31 -12.19 6.49
C ASP A 24 -20.77 -11.92 5.06
N THR A 25 -21.03 -10.72 4.53
CA THR A 25 -20.59 -10.32 3.18
C THR A 25 -19.41 -9.34 3.20
N ALA A 26 -18.84 -9.07 4.37
CA ALA A 26 -17.72 -8.14 4.50
C ALA A 26 -16.47 -8.65 3.77
N VAL A 27 -15.84 -7.78 2.99
CA VAL A 27 -14.60 -8.08 2.26
C VAL A 27 -13.48 -7.20 2.77
N ARG A 28 -12.43 -7.81 3.32
CA ARG A 28 -11.17 -7.13 3.62
C ARG A 28 -10.39 -6.93 2.34
N ALA A 29 -10.52 -5.74 1.73
CA ALA A 29 -9.77 -5.38 0.53
C ALA A 29 -8.30 -5.07 0.82
N LEU A 30 -8.01 -4.52 2.01
CA LEU A 30 -6.66 -4.38 2.55
C LEU A 30 -6.64 -4.97 3.97
N ASP A 31 -5.59 -5.72 4.30
CA ASP A 31 -5.43 -6.42 5.59
C ASP A 31 -4.04 -6.16 6.19
N GLY A 32 -3.86 -5.00 6.82
CA GLY A 32 -2.61 -4.63 7.47
C GLY A 32 -1.48 -4.29 6.49
N VAL A 33 -1.81 -3.64 5.37
CA VAL A 33 -0.82 -3.35 4.32
C VAL A 33 0.04 -2.15 4.69
N SER A 34 1.35 -2.35 4.78
CA SER A 34 2.36 -1.29 4.94
C SER A 34 3.15 -1.14 3.63
N VAL A 35 3.19 0.07 3.07
CA VAL A 35 3.95 0.37 1.83
C VAL A 35 4.52 1.79 1.82
N ASP A 36 5.68 1.93 1.20
CA ASP A 36 6.38 3.20 0.98
C ASP A 36 6.65 3.39 -0.52
N PHE A 37 6.31 4.56 -1.04
CA PHE A 37 6.59 4.97 -2.40
C PHE A 37 7.68 6.06 -2.40
N PRO A 38 8.89 5.77 -2.90
CA PRO A 38 9.96 6.76 -2.98
C PRO A 38 9.62 7.96 -3.87
N ALA A 39 10.05 9.16 -3.46
CA ALA A 39 9.95 10.35 -4.30
C ALA A 39 10.84 10.26 -5.54
N GLY A 40 10.35 10.81 -6.66
CA GLY A 40 11.06 10.82 -7.93
C GLY A 40 11.16 9.45 -8.61
N ARG A 41 10.33 8.48 -8.20
CA ARG A 41 10.24 7.16 -8.84
C ARG A 41 8.90 6.97 -9.52
N PHE A 42 8.92 6.28 -10.65
CA PHE A 42 7.73 5.70 -11.27
C PHE A 42 7.52 4.31 -10.66
N THR A 43 6.35 4.08 -10.07
CA THR A 43 6.01 2.81 -9.41
C THR A 43 4.75 2.23 -10.01
N ALA A 44 4.77 0.92 -10.31
CA ALA A 44 3.61 0.19 -10.78
C ALA A 44 3.13 -0.78 -9.68
N ILE A 45 1.81 -0.85 -9.49
CA ILE A 45 1.15 -1.82 -8.61
C ILE A 45 0.49 -2.87 -9.49
N MET A 46 0.87 -4.14 -9.32
CA MET A 46 0.44 -5.26 -10.16
C MET A 46 -0.20 -6.36 -9.32
N GLY A 47 -1.07 -7.18 -9.93
CA GLY A 47 -1.71 -8.31 -9.26
C GLY A 47 -3.07 -8.69 -9.88
N PRO A 48 -3.60 -9.89 -9.56
CA PRO A 48 -4.87 -10.40 -10.10
C PRO A 48 -6.06 -9.47 -9.86
N SER A 49 -7.14 -9.63 -10.63
CA SER A 49 -8.40 -8.91 -10.35
C SER A 49 -8.88 -9.23 -8.92
N GLY A 50 -9.40 -8.21 -8.21
CA GLY A 50 -9.86 -8.36 -6.82
C GLY A 50 -8.78 -8.27 -5.73
N SER A 51 -7.50 -8.15 -6.07
CA SER A 51 -6.40 -8.15 -5.09
C SER A 51 -6.21 -6.84 -4.28
N GLY A 52 -7.17 -5.90 -4.32
CA GLY A 52 -7.11 -4.65 -3.54
C GLY A 52 -6.26 -3.50 -4.11
N LYS A 53 -5.73 -3.59 -5.33
CA LYS A 53 -4.81 -2.56 -5.91
C LYS A 53 -5.43 -1.16 -6.07
N SER A 54 -6.72 -1.10 -6.36
CA SER A 54 -7.46 0.15 -6.61
C SER A 54 -8.14 0.68 -5.35
N THR A 55 -7.92 0.02 -4.20
CA THR A 55 -8.41 0.39 -2.88
C THR A 55 -7.37 1.26 -2.18
#